data_AF-A0A3P7EBE8-F1
#
_entry.id   AF-A0A3P7EBE8-F1
#
_cell.length_a   1.000
_cell.length_b   1.000
_cell.length_c   1.000
_cell.angle_alpha   90.00
_cell.angle_beta   90.00
_cell.angle_gamma   90.00
#
_symmetry.space_group_name_H-M   'P 1'
#
loop_
_entity.id
_entity.type
_entity.pdbx_description
1 polymer ?
#
loop_
_entity_poly.entity_id
_entity_poly.type
_entity_poly.pdbx_seq_one_letter_code
_entity_poly.pdbx_strand_id
1 'polypeptide(L)'
;MNHQNDANDGSCEPASVESELQETTELIKFIHTESTGRFERRLSREWTPDEVSKFEQAKRHLSTGKAKLRKQQTLEKVRNRTEVVVDEQQQQQQQSKKSDIEHGLENDICMIIDGILPLIRQHSELVANDEFMRQLRDELLQQASVVCFPGDATPTDLFRSQLSTIIDDTLSQYVGSKVAEVREELIFDTSEILYNELTFFQLMYNIDNLAV
;
A
#
# COMPACT_ATOMS: atom_id res chain seq x y z
N MET A 1 71.99 -10.77 32.69
CA MET A 1 72.61 -10.30 31.42
C MET A 1 71.51 -10.32 30.36
N ASN A 2 71.29 -9.16 29.75
CA ASN A 2 70.59 -8.84 28.48
C ASN A 2 69.05 -8.87 28.41
N HIS A 3 68.42 -7.72 28.75
CA HIS A 3 67.76 -6.74 27.85
C HIS A 3 67.62 -7.13 26.35
N GLN A 4 66.62 -6.74 25.53
CA GLN A 4 65.59 -5.68 25.56
C GLN A 4 64.74 -5.77 24.27
N ASN A 5 63.58 -5.08 24.27
CA ASN A 5 62.84 -4.46 23.12
C ASN A 5 62.07 -5.37 22.15
N ASP A 6 60.94 -4.99 21.55
CA ASP A 6 59.85 -4.01 21.80
C ASP A 6 58.80 -4.23 20.67
N ALA A 7 57.60 -3.68 20.88
CA ALA A 7 56.63 -3.22 19.87
C ALA A 7 55.64 -4.21 19.20
N ASN A 8 54.40 -4.11 19.70
CA ASN A 8 53.21 -3.53 19.03
C ASN A 8 52.32 -4.38 18.08
N ASP A 9 51.02 -4.32 18.43
CA ASP A 9 49.83 -4.09 17.60
C ASP A 9 48.87 -5.24 17.22
N GLY A 10 47.62 -5.05 17.67
CA GLY A 10 46.43 -5.12 16.82
C GLY A 10 45.87 -6.49 16.43
N SER A 11 44.75 -6.90 17.04
CA SER A 11 43.57 -7.35 16.27
C SER A 11 42.28 -7.41 17.09
N CYS A 12 41.26 -6.84 16.45
CA CYS A 12 39.90 -6.54 16.86
C CYS A 12 39.01 -7.80 16.91
N GLU A 13 38.13 -7.91 17.91
CA GLU A 13 36.99 -8.83 17.92
C GLU A 13 35.85 -8.32 17.02
N PRO A 14 35.16 -9.18 16.24
CA PRO A 14 33.87 -8.86 15.64
C PRO A 14 32.74 -9.58 16.40
N ALA A 15 32.11 -8.91 17.36
CA ALA A 15 30.89 -9.37 18.01
C ALA A 15 29.82 -8.26 17.95
N SER A 16 29.02 -8.20 16.88
CA SER A 16 27.78 -7.39 16.82
C SER A 16 26.88 -7.59 15.59
N VAL A 17 27.30 -8.31 14.54
CA VAL A 17 26.52 -8.34 13.27
C VAL A 17 25.44 -9.44 13.15
N GLU A 18 25.33 -10.38 14.10
CA GLU A 18 24.30 -11.44 14.02
C GLU A 18 22.93 -11.05 14.62
N SER A 19 22.88 -10.12 15.58
CA SER A 19 21.60 -9.72 16.21
C SER A 19 20.70 -8.90 15.29
N GLU A 20 21.26 -8.01 14.46
CA GLU A 20 20.46 -7.16 13.55
C GLU A 20 19.80 -7.95 12.39
N LEU A 21 20.39 -9.07 11.99
CA LEU A 21 19.82 -9.96 10.97
C LEU A 21 18.62 -10.77 11.51
N GLN A 22 18.58 -11.09 12.80
CA GLN A 22 17.43 -11.79 13.39
C GLN A 22 16.23 -10.86 13.57
N GLU A 23 16.43 -9.62 14.01
CA GLU A 23 15.33 -8.65 14.16
C GLU A 23 14.69 -8.29 12.82
N THR A 24 15.49 -8.09 11.77
CA THR A 24 14.96 -7.86 10.42
C THR A 24 14.21 -9.06 9.86
N THR A 25 14.64 -10.29 10.19
CA THR A 25 13.94 -11.52 9.76
C THR A 25 12.60 -11.69 10.48
N GLU A 26 12.52 -11.34 11.77
CA GLU A 26 11.27 -11.40 12.54
C GLU A 26 10.29 -10.29 12.13
N LEU A 27 10.76 -9.07 11.82
CA LEU A 27 9.91 -7.99 11.29
C LEU A 27 9.29 -8.38 9.93
N ILE A 28 10.07 -9.00 9.05
CA ILE A 28 9.60 -9.48 7.74
C ILE A 28 8.56 -10.60 7.90
N LYS A 29 8.72 -11.48 8.90
CA LYS A 29 7.73 -12.51 9.22
C LYS A 29 6.44 -11.90 9.77
N PHE A 30 6.53 -10.88 10.62
CA PHE A 30 5.36 -10.19 11.19
C PHE A 30 4.54 -9.47 10.12
N ILE A 31 5.21 -8.75 9.20
CA ILE A 31 4.55 -8.12 8.04
C ILE A 31 3.90 -9.18 7.13
N HIS A 32 4.55 -10.34 6.94
CA HIS A 32 3.98 -11.44 6.16
C HIS A 32 2.78 -12.12 6.85
N THR A 33 2.73 -12.19 8.18
CA THR A 33 1.61 -12.85 8.89
C THR A 33 0.38 -11.96 9.04
N GLU A 34 0.58 -10.67 9.32
CA GLU A 34 -0.50 -9.67 9.44
C GLU A 34 -1.26 -9.48 8.11
N SER A 35 -0.53 -9.34 6.99
CA SER A 35 -1.17 -9.23 5.67
C SER A 35 -1.93 -10.51 5.30
N THR A 36 -1.41 -11.70 5.63
CA THR A 36 -2.05 -12.97 5.25
C THR A 36 -3.35 -13.22 6.01
N GLY A 37 -3.43 -12.83 7.28
CA GLY A 37 -4.63 -13.01 8.11
C GLY A 37 -5.83 -12.18 7.66
N ARG A 38 -5.61 -11.00 7.06
CA ARG A 38 -6.72 -10.14 6.56
C ARG A 38 -7.43 -10.73 5.35
N PHE A 39 -6.68 -11.40 4.45
CA PHE A 39 -7.24 -12.02 3.25
C PHE A 39 -8.01 -13.32 3.51
N GLU A 40 -7.64 -14.10 4.53
CA GLU A 40 -8.26 -15.42 4.78
C GLU A 40 -9.61 -15.34 5.48
N ARG A 41 -9.98 -14.17 6.02
CA ARG A 41 -11.34 -13.92 6.55
C ARG A 41 -12.42 -13.93 5.46
N ARG A 42 -12.02 -14.14 4.20
CA ARG A 42 -12.85 -14.30 3.02
C ARG A 42 -13.87 -15.42 3.15
N LEU A 43 -15.11 -14.98 3.35
CA LEU A 43 -16.32 -15.62 2.86
C LEU A 43 -16.67 -16.94 3.54
N SER A 44 -17.74 -16.92 4.33
CA SER A 44 -18.45 -18.12 4.82
C SER A 44 -19.04 -19.01 3.71
N ARG A 45 -18.62 -18.81 2.45
CA ARG A 45 -19.00 -19.60 1.29
C ARG A 45 -17.85 -20.57 0.99
N GLU A 46 -18.19 -21.84 0.82
CA GLU A 46 -17.26 -22.86 0.38
C GLU A 46 -16.79 -22.55 -1.06
N TRP A 47 -15.48 -22.44 -1.26
CA TRP A 47 -14.90 -22.12 -2.56
C TRP A 47 -14.78 -23.36 -3.42
N THR A 48 -14.96 -23.19 -4.72
CA THR A 48 -14.66 -24.25 -5.69
C THR A 48 -13.15 -24.51 -5.70
N PRO A 49 -12.71 -25.74 -6.05
CA PRO A 49 -11.27 -26.05 -6.17
C PRO A 49 -10.52 -25.11 -7.15
N ASP A 50 -11.22 -24.61 -8.18
CA ASP A 50 -10.67 -23.62 -9.12
C ASP A 50 -10.43 -22.26 -8.45
N GLU A 51 -11.39 -21.76 -7.68
CA GLU A 51 -11.26 -20.51 -6.92
C GLU A 51 -10.12 -20.58 -5.90
N VAL A 52 -9.99 -21.71 -5.18
CA VAL A 52 -8.88 -21.95 -4.26
C VAL A 52 -7.54 -21.93 -4.99
N SER A 53 -7.45 -22.60 -6.15
CA SER A 53 -6.23 -22.63 -6.97
C SER A 53 -5.84 -21.22 -7.44
N LYS A 54 -6.80 -20.44 -7.95
CA LYS A 54 -6.56 -19.06 -8.39
C LYS A 54 -6.17 -18.15 -7.23
N PHE A 55 -6.77 -18.33 -6.05
CA PHE A 55 -6.41 -17.55 -4.86
C PHE A 55 -4.97 -17.82 -4.43
N GLU A 56 -4.57 -19.10 -4.40
CA GLU A 56 -3.20 -19.50 -4.10
C GLU A 56 -2.22 -18.96 -5.16
N GLN A 57 -2.61 -18.97 -6.44
CA GLN A 57 -1.83 -18.37 -7.51
C GLN A 57 -1.68 -16.85 -7.32
N ALA A 58 -2.76 -16.15 -6.95
CA ALA A 58 -2.74 -14.71 -6.70
C ALA A 58 -1.83 -14.35 -5.51
N LYS A 59 -1.91 -15.11 -4.41
CA LYS A 59 -1.00 -14.99 -3.25
C LYS A 59 0.47 -15.18 -3.66
N ARG A 60 0.75 -16.22 -4.45
CA ARG A 60 2.12 -16.47 -4.96
C ARG A 60 2.60 -15.34 -5.84
N HIS A 61 1.75 -14.83 -6.74
CA HIS A 61 2.10 -13.72 -7.63
C HIS A 61 2.47 -12.46 -6.83
N LEU A 62 1.64 -12.07 -5.85
CA LEU A 62 1.92 -10.94 -4.96
C LEU A 62 3.20 -11.11 -4.14
N SER A 63 3.59 -12.34 -3.86
CA SER A 63 4.82 -12.66 -3.12
C SER A 63 6.08 -12.62 -3.98
N THR A 64 5.97 -12.55 -5.32
CA THR A 64 7.13 -12.51 -6.22
C THR A 64 7.93 -11.22 -6.04
N GLY A 65 9.26 -11.29 -6.24
CA GLY A 65 10.12 -10.10 -6.19
C GLY A 65 9.72 -9.03 -7.20
N LYS A 66 9.24 -9.43 -8.38
CA LYS A 66 8.71 -8.51 -9.40
C LYS A 66 7.45 -7.78 -8.93
N ALA A 67 6.51 -8.49 -8.30
CA ALA A 67 5.30 -7.86 -7.76
C ALA A 67 5.61 -6.92 -6.60
N LYS A 68 6.54 -7.31 -5.70
CA LYS A 68 7.01 -6.44 -4.61
C LYS A 68 7.70 -5.17 -5.12
N LEU A 69 8.52 -5.28 -6.17
CA LEU A 69 9.16 -4.13 -6.80
C LEU A 69 8.13 -3.18 -7.42
N ARG A 70 7.14 -3.70 -8.15
CA ARG A 70 6.04 -2.88 -8.70
C ARG A 70 5.23 -2.18 -7.62
N LYS A 71 4.94 -2.88 -6.51
CA LYS A 71 4.31 -2.27 -5.33
C LYS A 71 5.14 -1.09 -4.83
N GLN A 72 6.44 -1.30 -4.61
CA GLN A 72 7.33 -0.26 -4.14
C GLN A 72 7.39 0.95 -5.08
N GLN A 73 7.49 0.72 -6.40
CA GLN A 73 7.47 1.78 -7.41
C GLN A 73 6.16 2.58 -7.41
N THR A 74 5.04 1.88 -7.23
CA THR A 74 3.72 2.52 -7.12
C THR A 74 3.64 3.40 -5.88
N LEU A 75 4.07 2.90 -4.73
CA LEU A 75 4.04 3.65 -3.47
C LEU A 75 4.96 4.87 -3.52
N GLU A 76 6.14 4.74 -4.13
CA GLU A 76 7.05 5.87 -4.36
C GLU A 76 6.43 6.93 -5.29
N LYS A 77 5.74 6.50 -6.34
CA LYS A 77 5.02 7.41 -7.25
C LYS A 77 3.89 8.17 -6.54
N VAL A 78 3.12 7.50 -5.68
CA VAL A 78 2.08 8.14 -4.86
C VAL A 78 2.70 9.15 -3.88
N ARG A 79 3.78 8.77 -3.21
CA ARG A 79 4.51 9.64 -2.29
C ARG A 79 4.97 10.94 -3.00
N ASN A 80 5.64 10.80 -4.13
CA ASN A 80 6.12 11.94 -4.91
C ASN A 80 4.98 12.87 -5.36
N ARG A 81 3.83 12.31 -5.76
CA ARG A 81 2.64 13.12 -6.09
C ARG A 81 2.12 13.89 -4.89
N THR A 82 2.13 13.30 -3.71
CA THR A 82 1.61 13.91 -2.48
C THR A 82 2.52 15.04 -1.98
N GLU A 83 3.84 14.86 -2.04
CA GLU A 83 4.83 15.87 -1.64
C GLU A 83 4.80 17.11 -2.58
N VAL A 84 4.65 16.91 -3.89
CA VAL A 84 4.64 18.00 -4.89
C VAL A 84 3.45 18.95 -4.74
N VAL A 85 2.37 18.54 -4.05
CA VAL A 85 1.22 19.44 -3.84
C VAL A 85 1.37 20.32 -2.59
N VAL A 86 2.40 20.12 -1.76
CA VAL A 86 2.70 21.07 -0.66
C VAL A 86 3.29 22.38 -1.22
N ASP A 87 3.86 22.35 -2.42
CA ASP A 87 4.41 23.51 -3.13
C ASP A 87 3.44 24.08 -4.19
N GLU A 88 2.24 24.52 -3.77
CA GLU A 88 1.20 25.10 -4.64
C GLU A 88 1.61 26.39 -5.41
N GLN A 89 2.89 26.80 -5.38
CA GLN A 89 3.42 27.91 -6.19
C GLN A 89 4.18 27.51 -7.46
N GLN A 90 4.39 26.21 -7.76
CA GLN A 90 5.09 25.79 -8.99
C GLN A 90 4.23 25.04 -10.03
N GLN A 91 2.92 24.89 -9.78
CA GLN A 91 2.04 24.02 -10.58
C GLN A 91 1.66 24.52 -11.99
N GLN A 92 2.13 25.68 -12.46
CA GLN A 92 1.81 26.17 -13.81
C GLN A 92 2.78 25.75 -14.92
N GLN A 93 3.84 24.98 -14.65
CA GLN A 93 4.83 24.62 -15.68
C GLN A 93 5.11 23.11 -15.89
N GLN A 94 4.49 22.19 -15.15
CA GLN A 94 4.72 20.75 -15.34
C GLN A 94 3.53 19.97 -15.94
N GLN A 95 2.49 20.65 -16.41
CA GLN A 95 1.29 20.06 -17.00
C GLN A 95 1.47 19.48 -18.43
N SER A 96 2.72 19.32 -18.90
CA SER A 96 3.06 19.03 -20.30
C SER A 96 4.00 17.84 -20.51
N LYS A 97 3.93 16.81 -19.66
CA LYS A 97 4.37 15.45 -20.03
C LYS A 97 3.24 14.47 -19.80
N LYS A 98 2.25 14.59 -20.68
CA LYS A 98 1.22 13.58 -20.96
C LYS A 98 1.95 12.37 -21.54
N SER A 99 2.53 11.56 -20.65
CA SER A 99 2.96 10.20 -21.00
C SER A 99 1.70 9.41 -21.31
N ASP A 100 1.81 8.59 -22.33
CA ASP A 100 0.73 7.82 -22.93
C ASP A 100 -0.16 7.15 -21.88
N ILE A 101 -1.44 7.02 -22.22
CA ILE A 101 -2.47 6.33 -21.46
C ILE A 101 -2.09 4.83 -21.41
N GLU A 102 -1.13 4.49 -20.55
CA GLU A 102 -0.92 3.11 -20.09
C GLU A 102 -1.90 2.90 -18.93
N HIS A 103 -3.01 2.24 -19.24
CA HIS A 103 -3.95 1.72 -18.25
C HIS A 103 -3.24 0.64 -17.43
N GLY A 104 -2.59 1.06 -16.35
CA GLY A 104 -1.88 0.19 -15.43
C GLY A 104 -2.31 0.48 -14.01
N LEU A 105 -2.33 -0.56 -13.18
CA LEU A 105 -2.71 -0.51 -11.77
C LEU A 105 -2.08 0.66 -10.99
N GLU A 106 -0.84 1.03 -11.31
CA GLU A 106 -0.16 2.14 -10.63
C GLU A 106 -0.83 3.48 -10.89
N ASN A 107 -1.29 3.72 -12.13
CA ASN A 107 -2.00 4.95 -12.50
C ASN A 107 -3.39 4.98 -11.84
N ASP A 108 -4.05 3.83 -11.79
CA ASP A 108 -5.33 3.67 -11.10
C ASP A 108 -5.23 4.03 -9.62
N ILE A 109 -4.24 3.46 -8.92
CA ILE A 109 -4.01 3.78 -7.50
C ILE A 109 -3.70 5.26 -7.33
N CYS A 110 -2.85 5.84 -8.19
CA CYS A 110 -2.58 7.28 -8.12
C CYS A 110 -3.86 8.11 -8.33
N MET A 111 -4.73 7.74 -9.27
CA MET A 111 -6.01 8.43 -9.49
C MET A 111 -6.93 8.33 -8.27
N ILE A 112 -6.99 7.16 -7.63
CA ILE A 112 -7.77 6.96 -6.40
C ILE A 112 -7.25 7.85 -5.28
N ILE A 113 -5.92 7.89 -5.09
CA ILE A 113 -5.29 8.74 -4.08
C ILE A 113 -5.52 10.22 -4.38
N ASP A 114 -5.33 10.65 -5.63
CA ASP A 114 -5.57 12.03 -6.06
C ASP A 114 -7.02 12.48 -5.77
N GLY A 115 -7.99 11.55 -5.83
CA GLY A 115 -9.40 11.80 -5.49
C GLY A 115 -9.65 12.06 -4.00
N ILE A 116 -8.90 11.44 -3.10
CA ILE A 116 -9.10 11.59 -1.64
C ILE A 116 -8.26 12.70 -1.01
N LEU A 117 -7.19 13.14 -1.69
CA LEU A 117 -6.30 14.20 -1.21
C LEU A 117 -7.04 15.49 -0.82
N PRO A 118 -8.03 15.99 -1.60
CA PRO A 118 -8.79 17.18 -1.21
C PRO A 118 -9.50 17.04 0.14
N LEU A 119 -10.09 15.87 0.40
CA LEU A 119 -10.78 15.58 1.66
C LEU A 119 -9.81 15.58 2.84
N ILE A 120 -8.65 14.93 2.70
CA ILE A 120 -7.61 14.92 3.74
C ILE A 120 -7.11 16.34 4.04
N ARG A 121 -6.90 17.17 3.01
CA ARG A 121 -6.45 18.56 3.19
C ARG A 121 -7.49 19.44 3.86
N GLN A 122 -8.75 19.31 3.46
CA GLN A 122 -9.85 20.08 4.03
C GLN A 122 -10.00 19.81 5.54
N HIS A 123 -9.66 18.60 5.99
CA HIS A 123 -9.77 18.17 7.38
C HIS A 123 -8.42 18.07 8.11
N SER A 124 -7.36 18.71 7.61
CA SER A 124 -6.00 18.62 8.16
C SER A 124 -5.91 19.02 9.64
N GLU A 125 -6.65 20.04 10.06
CA GLU A 125 -6.64 20.54 11.43
C GLU A 125 -7.53 19.74 12.39
N LEU A 126 -8.34 18.81 11.87
CA LEU A 126 -9.23 17.99 12.67
C LEU A 126 -8.44 16.87 13.39
N VAL A 127 -8.90 16.51 14.59
CA VAL A 127 -8.58 15.20 15.17
C VAL A 127 -9.51 14.18 14.51
N ALA A 128 -8.92 13.18 13.86
CA ALA A 128 -9.64 12.11 13.18
C ALA A 128 -10.66 11.46 14.10
N ASN A 129 -11.92 11.43 13.68
CA ASN A 129 -13.02 10.78 14.36
C ASN A 129 -13.69 9.75 13.44
N ASP A 130 -14.60 8.95 13.98
CA ASP A 130 -15.29 7.92 13.21
C ASP A 130 -16.09 8.48 12.02
N GLU A 131 -16.60 9.71 12.12
CA GLU A 131 -17.35 10.33 11.03
C GLU A 131 -16.44 10.65 9.84
N PHE A 132 -15.28 11.26 10.09
CA PHE A 132 -14.29 11.54 9.08
C PHE A 132 -13.75 10.24 8.44
N MET A 133 -13.46 9.21 9.24
CA MET A 133 -13.00 7.92 8.71
C MET A 133 -14.05 7.24 7.83
N ARG A 134 -15.34 7.35 8.19
CA ARG A 134 -16.44 6.88 7.33
C ARG A 134 -16.49 7.65 6.01
N GLN A 135 -16.39 8.98 6.05
CA GLN A 135 -16.38 9.81 4.83
C GLN A 135 -15.19 9.47 3.93
N LEU A 136 -13.99 9.30 4.51
CA LEU A 136 -12.79 8.95 3.77
C LEU A 136 -12.90 7.57 3.12
N ARG A 137 -13.43 6.57 3.85
CA ARG A 137 -13.71 5.25 3.27
C ARG A 137 -14.70 5.35 2.11
N ASP A 138 -15.79 6.08 2.28
CA ASP A 138 -16.84 6.17 1.25
C ASP A 138 -16.29 6.81 -0.03
N GLU A 139 -15.46 7.85 0.11
CA GLU A 139 -14.73 8.46 -1.01
C GLU A 139 -13.74 7.47 -1.66
N LEU A 140 -12.92 6.76 -0.87
CA LEU A 140 -12.02 5.73 -1.37
C LEU A 140 -12.74 4.66 -2.19
N LEU A 141 -13.88 4.16 -1.68
CA LEU A 141 -14.69 3.15 -2.37
C LEU A 141 -15.31 3.69 -3.65
N GLN A 142 -15.74 4.96 -3.65
CA GLN A 142 -16.26 5.61 -4.83
C GLN A 142 -15.18 5.73 -5.91
N GLN A 143 -14.01 6.25 -5.55
CA GLN A 143 -12.88 6.40 -6.46
C GLN A 143 -12.42 5.04 -7.02
N ALA A 144 -12.25 4.04 -6.15
CA ALA A 144 -11.89 2.68 -6.57
C ALA A 144 -12.93 2.06 -7.50
N SER A 145 -14.23 2.32 -7.28
CA SER A 145 -15.29 1.81 -8.16
C SER A 145 -15.24 2.43 -9.55
N VAL A 146 -15.06 3.75 -9.63
CA VAL A 146 -14.98 4.48 -10.91
C VAL A 146 -13.75 4.03 -11.72
N VAL A 147 -12.62 3.84 -11.04
CA VAL A 147 -11.35 3.47 -11.67
C VAL A 147 -11.34 1.99 -12.11
N CYS A 148 -11.77 1.07 -11.24
CA CYS A 148 -11.69 -0.36 -11.53
C CYS A 148 -12.84 -0.89 -12.40
N PHE A 149 -13.98 -0.19 -12.44
CA PHE A 149 -15.16 -0.60 -13.21
C PHE A 149 -15.61 0.55 -14.13
N PRO A 150 -14.80 0.93 -15.13
CA PRO A 150 -15.18 1.97 -16.06
C PRO A 150 -16.38 1.53 -16.91
N GLY A 151 -17.33 2.44 -17.12
CA GLY A 151 -18.55 2.19 -17.89
C GLY A 151 -19.75 1.79 -17.04
N ASP A 152 -20.52 0.82 -17.51
CA ASP A 152 -21.74 0.30 -16.88
C ASP A 152 -21.48 -0.97 -16.04
N ALA A 153 -20.22 -1.39 -15.92
CA ALA A 153 -19.82 -2.46 -15.02
C ALA A 153 -20.09 -2.06 -13.57
N THR A 154 -20.94 -2.82 -12.89
CA THR A 154 -21.18 -2.61 -11.46
C THR A 154 -20.12 -3.38 -10.67
N PRO A 155 -19.46 -2.75 -9.68
CA PRO A 155 -18.62 -3.47 -8.75
C PRO A 155 -19.45 -4.58 -8.10
N THR A 156 -18.88 -5.77 -7.94
CA THR A 156 -19.59 -6.83 -7.21
C THR A 156 -19.81 -6.37 -5.76
N ASP A 157 -20.96 -6.68 -5.18
CA ASP A 157 -21.23 -6.40 -3.75
C ASP A 157 -20.12 -6.94 -2.85
N LEU A 158 -19.55 -8.07 -3.28
CA LEU A 158 -18.40 -8.71 -2.67
C LEU A 158 -17.14 -7.83 -2.69
N PHE A 159 -16.79 -7.25 -3.84
CA PHE A 159 -15.67 -6.33 -3.97
C PHE A 159 -15.83 -5.14 -3.02
N ARG A 160 -17.00 -4.48 -3.06
CA ARG A 160 -17.27 -3.29 -2.25
C ARG A 160 -17.23 -3.62 -0.76
N SER A 161 -17.86 -4.71 -0.34
CA SER A 161 -17.90 -5.12 1.07
C SER A 161 -16.52 -5.51 1.60
N GLN A 162 -15.71 -6.23 0.81
CA GLN A 162 -14.36 -6.62 1.19
C GLN A 162 -13.45 -5.40 1.32
N LEU A 163 -13.40 -4.57 0.27
CA LEU A 163 -12.57 -3.37 0.26
C LEU A 163 -12.99 -2.42 1.37
N SER A 164 -14.29 -2.26 1.63
CA SER A 164 -14.82 -1.47 2.76
C SER A 164 -14.28 -1.95 4.10
N THR A 165 -14.31 -3.26 4.34
CA THR A 165 -13.85 -3.85 5.62
C THR A 165 -12.37 -3.61 5.83
N ILE A 166 -11.56 -3.80 4.78
CA ILE A 166 -10.10 -3.65 4.85
C ILE A 166 -9.70 -2.18 5.01
N ILE A 167 -10.42 -1.28 4.33
CA ILE A 167 -10.24 0.16 4.52
C ILE A 167 -10.61 0.54 5.96
N ASP A 168 -11.76 0.09 6.48
CA ASP A 168 -12.17 0.40 7.86
C ASP A 168 -11.15 -0.10 8.89
N ASP A 169 -10.67 -1.35 8.76
CA ASP A 169 -9.64 -1.91 9.63
C ASP A 169 -8.37 -1.03 9.59
N THR A 170 -7.94 -0.59 8.40
CA THR A 170 -6.76 0.25 8.21
C THR A 170 -6.95 1.69 8.71
N LEU A 171 -8.14 2.27 8.52
CA LEU A 171 -8.43 3.64 8.93
C LEU A 171 -8.64 3.76 10.44
N SER A 172 -9.11 2.69 11.09
CA SER A 172 -9.41 2.69 12.53
C SER A 172 -8.22 3.08 13.41
N GLN A 173 -6.99 2.75 12.99
CA GLN A 173 -5.76 3.05 13.74
C GLN A 173 -5.46 4.55 13.84
N TYR A 174 -6.03 5.38 12.95
CA TYR A 174 -5.79 6.82 12.92
C TYR A 174 -6.80 7.62 13.74
N VAL A 175 -7.86 6.99 14.25
CA VAL A 175 -8.86 7.66 15.09
C VAL A 175 -8.17 8.20 16.36
N GLY A 176 -8.39 9.48 16.65
CA GLY A 176 -7.76 10.19 17.76
C GLY A 176 -6.45 10.93 17.41
N SER A 177 -5.92 10.73 16.21
CA SER A 177 -4.72 11.44 15.72
C SER A 177 -5.09 12.72 14.97
N LYS A 178 -4.21 13.72 14.98
CA LYS A 178 -4.40 14.92 14.16
C LYS A 178 -4.11 14.58 12.69
N VAL A 179 -5.07 14.84 11.79
CA VAL A 179 -4.97 14.44 10.37
C VAL A 179 -3.70 15.00 9.71
N ALA A 180 -3.34 16.25 9.98
CA ALA A 180 -2.13 16.87 9.44
C ALA A 180 -0.83 16.15 9.83
N GLU A 181 -0.80 15.51 11.00
CA GLU A 181 0.39 14.83 11.54
C GLU A 181 0.53 13.40 11.01
N VAL A 182 -0.58 12.74 10.67
CA VAL A 182 -0.60 11.34 10.20
C VAL A 182 -0.93 11.17 8.72
N ARG A 183 -1.05 12.28 7.97
CA ARG A 183 -1.51 12.24 6.58
C ARG A 183 -0.60 11.39 5.68
N GLU A 184 0.71 11.38 5.94
CA GLU A 184 1.68 10.67 5.11
C GLU A 184 1.57 9.17 5.33
N GLU A 185 1.51 8.74 6.60
CA GLU A 185 1.27 7.36 7.00
C GLU A 185 -0.09 6.88 6.50
N LEU A 186 -1.15 7.69 6.67
CA LEU A 186 -2.50 7.36 6.22
C LEU A 186 -2.55 7.13 4.71
N ILE A 187 -1.93 8.01 3.92
CA ILE A 187 -1.87 7.86 2.47
C ILE A 187 -1.04 6.63 2.09
N PHE A 188 0.08 6.38 2.77
CA PHE A 188 0.92 5.21 2.53
C PHE A 188 0.16 3.90 2.78
N ASP A 189 -0.43 3.74 3.96
CA ASP A 189 -1.17 2.53 4.34
C ASP A 189 -2.37 2.31 3.41
N THR A 190 -3.10 3.39 3.08
CA THR A 190 -4.21 3.33 2.13
C THR A 190 -3.75 2.89 0.74
N SER A 191 -2.62 3.42 0.26
CA SER A 191 -2.06 3.06 -1.05
C SER A 191 -1.58 1.61 -1.07
N GLU A 192 -1.02 1.14 0.03
CA GLU A 192 -0.59 -0.24 0.20
C GLU A 192 -1.78 -1.20 0.15
N ILE A 193 -2.86 -0.94 0.88
CA ILE A 193 -4.05 -1.80 0.81
C ILE A 193 -4.66 -1.79 -0.59
N LEU A 194 -4.75 -0.62 -1.23
CA LEU A 194 -5.30 -0.50 -2.58
C LEU A 194 -4.47 -1.33 -3.56
N TYR A 195 -3.15 -1.25 -3.50
CA TYR A 195 -2.29 -2.08 -4.35
C TYR A 195 -2.54 -3.56 -4.15
N ASN A 196 -2.50 -4.03 -2.90
CA ASN A 196 -2.66 -5.44 -2.59
C ASN A 196 -4.04 -5.95 -3.04
N GLU A 197 -5.11 -5.24 -2.68
CA GLU A 197 -6.49 -5.64 -2.99
C GLU A 197 -6.79 -5.58 -4.47
N LEU A 198 -6.48 -4.48 -5.14
CA LEU A 198 -6.80 -4.32 -6.56
C LEU A 198 -6.01 -5.30 -7.43
N THR A 199 -4.72 -5.52 -7.14
CA THR A 199 -3.95 -6.60 -7.79
C THR A 199 -4.62 -7.94 -7.57
N PHE A 200 -5.06 -8.22 -6.34
CA PHE A 200 -5.69 -9.48 -6.00
C PHE A 200 -7.01 -9.67 -6.77
N PHE A 201 -7.85 -8.64 -6.82
CA PHE A 201 -9.11 -8.67 -7.56
C PHE A 201 -8.89 -8.89 -9.06
N GLN A 202 -7.89 -8.23 -9.66
CA GLN A 202 -7.52 -8.47 -11.05
C GLN A 202 -7.15 -9.93 -11.30
N LEU A 203 -6.32 -10.52 -10.42
CA LEU A 203 -5.86 -11.91 -10.54
C LEU A 203 -6.98 -12.93 -10.30
N MET A 204 -7.96 -12.62 -9.45
CA MET A 204 -9.06 -13.55 -9.18
C MET A 204 -10.11 -13.59 -10.28
N TYR A 205 -10.47 -12.42 -10.78
CA TYR A 205 -11.60 -12.25 -11.68
C TYR A 205 -11.17 -12.19 -13.14
N ASN A 206 -9.88 -12.44 -13.43
CA ASN A 206 -9.28 -12.29 -14.76
C ASN A 206 -9.71 -10.97 -15.41
N ILE A 207 -9.65 -9.88 -14.65
CA ILE A 207 -9.99 -8.56 -15.16
C ILE A 207 -8.79 -8.13 -16.02
N ASP A 208 -8.81 -8.53 -17.28
CA ASP A 208 -7.76 -8.21 -18.29
C ASP A 208 -7.69 -6.70 -18.61
N ASN A 209 -8.60 -5.89 -18.06
CA ASN A 209 -8.68 -4.46 -18.32
C ASN A 209 -7.51 -3.64 -17.75
N LEU A 210 -6.60 -4.24 -16.96
CA LEU A 210 -5.46 -3.56 -16.33
C LEU A 210 -4.14 -4.33 -16.42
N ALA A 211 -4.11 -5.41 -17.20
CA ALA A 211 -2.94 -6.25 -17.42
C ALA A 211 -2.43 -6.12 -18.87
N VAL A 212 -1.77 -4.99 -19.16
CA VAL A 212 -0.81 -4.89 -20.27
C VAL A 212 0.50 -4.34 -19.72
#